data_AF-A0A3D5YE95-F1
#
_entry.id   AF-A0A3D5YE95-F1
#
_cell.length_a   1.000
_cell.length_b   1.000
_cell.length_c   1.000
_cell.angle_alpha   90.00
_cell.angle_beta   90.00
_cell.angle_gamma   90.00
#
_symmetry.space_group_name_H-M   'P 1'
#
loop_
_entity.id
_entity.type
_entity.pdbx_description
1 polymer ?
#
loop_
_entity_poly.entity_id
_entity_poly.type
_entity_poly.pdbx_seq_one_letter_code
_entity_poly.pdbx_strand_id
1 'polypeptide(L)'
;MATTEVNKVPETVISRCQVFNFKKVPEAEMVGRLEEICKSEGLSYDDNALSLIAKVSEGCVRDAVKYVDQVSILGNLNEENVTKFLGIASEQTIINFIDHIVDKNSDLLFKEIAKLVDQGVDLQHFAKQVLMFLDAHLFDNIDLYLKISEQFGEILS
;
A
#
# COMPACT_ATOMS: atom_id res chain seq x y z
N MET A 1 22.14 -18.31 0.96
CA MET A 1 20.72 -18.70 0.79
C MET A 1 19.85 -17.56 1.31
N ALA A 2 18.75 -17.24 0.65
CA ALA A 2 17.77 -16.26 1.11
C ALA A 2 16.38 -16.90 1.12
N THR A 3 15.56 -16.62 2.13
CA THR A 3 14.19 -17.15 2.26
C THR A 3 13.30 -16.11 2.93
N THR A 4 12.03 -16.06 2.52
CA THR A 4 10.96 -15.30 3.20
C THR A 4 10.26 -16.13 4.28
N GLU A 5 10.55 -17.43 4.35
CA GLU A 5 9.90 -18.38 5.26
C GLU A 5 10.95 -19.21 6.01
N VAL A 6 11.62 -18.60 6.99
CA VAL A 6 12.68 -19.25 7.78
C VAL A 6 12.20 -20.53 8.48
N ASN A 7 10.93 -20.57 8.88
CA ASN A 7 10.31 -21.70 9.56
C ASN A 7 10.17 -22.95 8.67
N LYS A 8 10.23 -22.80 7.35
CA LYS A 8 10.21 -23.92 6.40
C LYS A 8 11.60 -24.48 6.11
N VAL A 9 12.66 -23.82 6.59
CA VAL A 9 14.04 -24.28 6.41
C VAL A 9 14.36 -25.36 7.44
N PRO A 10 14.92 -26.52 7.02
CA PRO A 10 15.31 -27.57 7.97
C PRO A 10 16.32 -27.07 9.02
N GLU A 11 16.15 -27.49 10.28
CA GLU A 11 17.05 -27.13 11.39
C GLU A 11 18.52 -27.53 11.12
N THR A 12 18.74 -28.59 10.34
CA THR A 12 20.07 -29.05 9.95
C THR A 12 20.82 -28.05 9.06
N VAL A 13 20.09 -27.23 8.31
CA VAL A 13 20.66 -26.13 7.51
C VAL A 13 20.88 -24.90 8.40
N ILE A 14 19.91 -24.57 9.25
CA ILE A 14 19.97 -23.43 10.18
C ILE A 14 21.15 -23.57 11.14
N SER A 15 21.37 -24.76 11.71
CA SER A 15 22.47 -25.03 12.64
C SER A 15 23.88 -24.86 12.06
N ARG A 16 24.01 -24.83 10.72
CA ARG A 16 25.29 -24.68 10.00
C ARG A 16 25.45 -23.31 9.33
N CYS A 17 24.47 -22.42 9.48
CA CYS A 17 24.45 -21.12 8.84
C CYS A 17 24.28 -20.01 9.87
N GLN A 18 24.92 -18.87 9.62
CA GLN A 18 24.58 -17.65 10.34
C GLN A 18 23.27 -17.09 9.78
N VAL A 19 22.28 -16.92 10.65
CA VAL A 19 20.97 -16.38 10.28
C VAL A 19 20.99 -14.87 10.43
N PHE A 20 20.80 -14.17 9.32
CA PHE A 20 20.61 -12.72 9.30
C PHE A 20 19.17 -12.41 8.95
N ASN A 21 18.46 -11.75 9.87
CA ASN A 21 17.10 -11.28 9.66
C ASN A 21 17.14 -9.84 9.15
N PHE A 22 16.79 -9.65 7.88
CA PHE A 22 16.63 -8.31 7.31
C PHE A 22 15.28 -7.74 7.73
N LYS A 23 15.30 -6.52 8.28
CA LYS A 23 14.08 -5.78 8.61
C LYS A 23 13.61 -4.99 7.39
N LYS A 24 12.33 -4.62 7.39
CA LYS A 24 11.78 -3.64 6.44
C LYS A 24 12.58 -2.33 6.54
N VAL A 25 12.83 -1.70 5.40
CA VAL A 25 13.53 -0.42 5.34
C VAL A 25 12.61 0.70 5.85
N PRO A 26 13.07 1.55 6.79
CA PRO A 26 12.29 2.71 7.24
C PRO A 26 11.97 3.66 6.09
N GLU A 27 10.81 4.33 6.17
CA GLU A 27 10.34 5.23 5.11
C GLU A 27 11.35 6.35 4.79
N ALA A 28 11.93 6.99 5.81
CA ALA A 28 12.93 8.04 5.61
C ALA A 28 14.21 7.55 4.90
N GLU A 29 14.67 6.34 5.22
CA GLU A 29 15.82 5.73 4.53
C GLU A 29 15.46 5.35 3.09
N MET A 30 14.24 4.88 2.85
CA MET A 30 13.73 4.59 1.52
C MET A 30 13.70 5.86 0.66
N VAL A 31 13.14 6.96 1.16
CA VAL A 31 13.08 8.24 0.44
C VAL A 31 14.48 8.70 0.05
N GLY A 32 15.43 8.72 1.00
CA GLY A 32 16.82 9.08 0.71
C GLY A 32 17.45 8.20 -0.37
N ARG A 33 17.15 6.90 -0.34
CA ARG A 33 17.61 5.97 -1.38
C ARG A 33 16.98 6.25 -2.75
N LEU A 34 15.68 6.55 -2.81
CA LEU A 34 15.01 6.88 -4.07
C LEU A 34 15.52 8.21 -4.65
N GLU A 35 15.84 9.19 -3.80
CA GLU A 35 16.48 10.43 -4.24
C GLU A 35 17.83 10.18 -4.91
N GLU A 36 18.68 9.34 -4.30
CA GLU A 36 19.98 8.98 -4.88
C GLU A 36 19.82 8.36 -6.26
N ILE A 37 18.84 7.46 -6.41
CA ILE A 37 18.53 6.79 -7.69
C ILE A 37 18.06 7.83 -8.72
N CYS A 38 17.09 8.67 -8.38
CA CYS A 38 16.56 9.68 -9.30
C CYS A 38 17.64 10.66 -9.76
N LYS A 39 18.52 11.11 -8.84
CA LYS A 39 19.67 11.97 -9.16
C LYS A 39 20.65 11.27 -10.09
N SER A 40 20.93 9.98 -9.86
CA SER A 40 21.87 9.22 -10.69
C SER A 40 21.36 8.94 -12.10
N GLU A 41 20.05 8.75 -12.26
CA GLU A 41 19.38 8.48 -13.53
C GLU A 41 18.92 9.76 -14.26
N GLY A 42 19.09 10.94 -13.64
CA GLY A 42 18.69 12.22 -14.22
C GLY A 42 17.16 12.42 -14.28
N LEU A 43 16.42 11.75 -13.40
CA LEU A 43 14.96 11.85 -13.31
C LEU A 43 14.56 13.12 -12.54
N SER A 44 13.58 13.86 -13.06
CA SER A 44 12.95 14.98 -12.34
C SER A 44 11.86 14.46 -11.41
N TYR A 45 11.87 14.89 -10.16
CA TYR A 45 10.94 14.42 -9.12
C TYR A 45 10.55 15.52 -8.13
N ASP A 46 9.40 15.33 -7.48
CA ASP A 46 8.93 16.10 -6.33
C ASP A 46 9.10 15.27 -5.04
N ASP A 47 9.43 15.92 -3.92
CA ASP A 47 9.67 15.23 -2.63
C ASP A 47 8.45 14.43 -2.14
N ASN A 48 7.24 14.96 -2.41
CA ASN A 48 5.98 14.26 -2.10
C ASN A 48 5.82 12.97 -2.89
N ALA A 49 6.29 12.93 -4.14
CA ALA A 49 6.17 11.75 -4.98
C ALA A 49 7.01 10.59 -4.44
N LEU A 50 8.25 10.87 -4.03
CA LEU A 50 9.14 9.86 -3.42
C LEU A 50 8.61 9.39 -2.07
N SER A 51 8.05 10.30 -1.26
CA SER A 51 7.42 9.95 0.02
C SER A 51 6.23 9.02 -0.19
N LEU A 52 5.37 9.31 -1.17
CA LEU A 52 4.22 8.47 -1.50
C LEU A 52 4.64 7.08 -1.97
N ILE A 53 5.65 6.99 -2.85
CA ILE A 53 6.23 5.71 -3.30
C ILE A 53 6.79 4.93 -2.10
N ALA A 54 7.56 5.58 -1.22
CA ALA A 54 8.15 4.94 -0.05
C ALA A 54 7.09 4.34 0.88
N LYS A 55 6.02 5.09 1.14
CA LYS A 55 4.86 4.65 1.94
C LYS A 55 4.17 3.43 1.32
N VAL A 56 3.85 3.50 0.03
CA VAL A 56 3.15 2.43 -0.70
C VAL A 56 3.99 1.16 -0.85
N SER A 57 5.32 1.29 -0.80
CA SER A 57 6.24 0.16 -0.93
C SER A 57 6.40 -0.67 0.34
N GLU A 58 5.84 -0.24 1.48
CA GLU A 58 5.85 -0.95 2.76
C GLU A 58 7.24 -1.47 3.20
N GLY A 59 8.31 -0.73 2.87
CA GLY A 59 9.70 -1.09 3.17
C GLY A 59 10.34 -2.12 2.22
N CYS A 60 9.67 -2.50 1.13
CA CYS A 60 10.24 -3.33 0.06
C CYS A 60 10.96 -2.46 -0.98
N VAL A 61 12.29 -2.46 -0.93
CA VAL A 61 13.14 -1.64 -1.82
C VAL A 61 12.91 -1.97 -3.29
N ARG A 62 12.69 -3.25 -3.61
CA ARG A 62 12.46 -3.69 -4.99
C ARG A 62 11.19 -3.07 -5.57
N ASP A 63 10.12 -3.05 -4.78
CA ASP A 63 8.84 -2.50 -5.23
C ASP A 63 8.93 -0.98 -5.36
N ALA A 64 9.61 -0.31 -4.42
CA ALA A 64 9.85 1.14 -4.48
C ALA A 64 10.58 1.56 -5.77
N VAL A 65 11.68 0.87 -6.10
CA VAL A 65 12.43 1.15 -7.34
C VAL A 65 11.59 0.83 -8.57
N LYS A 66 10.85 -0.28 -8.57
CA LYS A 66 9.94 -0.62 -9.67
C LYS A 66 8.89 0.48 -9.89
N TYR A 67 8.33 1.06 -8.83
CA TYR A 67 7.38 2.16 -8.95
C TYR A 67 8.03 3.43 -9.50
N VAL A 68 9.27 3.76 -9.09
CA VAL A 68 10.01 4.88 -9.70
C VAL A 68 10.18 4.67 -11.20
N ASP A 69 10.68 3.50 -11.61
CA ASP A 69 10.88 3.16 -13.01
C ASP A 69 9.58 3.30 -13.81
N GLN A 70 8.48 2.76 -13.26
CA GLN A 70 7.19 2.75 -13.92
C GLN A 70 6.56 4.14 -14.03
N VAL A 71 6.60 4.94 -12.96
CA VAL A 71 6.04 6.30 -12.95
C VAL A 71 6.85 7.23 -13.86
N SER A 72 8.17 7.04 -13.94
CA SER A 72 9.05 7.85 -14.80
C SER A 72 8.68 7.79 -16.29
N ILE A 73 7.97 6.74 -16.74
CA ILE A 73 7.46 6.61 -18.12
C ILE A 73 6.44 7.71 -18.44
N LEU A 74 5.74 8.23 -17.43
CA LEU A 74 4.78 9.34 -17.59
C LEU A 74 5.47 10.72 -17.64
N GLY A 75 6.80 10.78 -17.50
CA GLY A 75 7.58 12.01 -17.44
C GLY A 75 8.10 12.26 -16.03
N ASN A 76 7.71 13.38 -15.44
CA ASN A 76 8.19 13.77 -14.10
C ASN A 76 7.54 12.93 -13.00
N LEU A 77 8.32 12.54 -12.00
CA LEU A 77 7.87 11.89 -10.77
C LEU A 77 7.22 12.93 -9.86
N ASN A 78 5.95 13.25 -10.12
CA ASN A 78 5.12 14.09 -9.27
C ASN A 78 4.01 13.27 -8.61
N GLU A 79 3.38 13.84 -7.58
CA GLU A 79 2.33 13.17 -6.80
C GLU A 79 1.15 12.70 -7.67
N GLU A 80 0.77 13.50 -8.68
CA GLU A 80 -0.31 13.19 -9.61
C GLU A 80 -0.01 11.93 -10.43
N ASN A 81 1.19 11.85 -11.03
CA ASN A 81 1.61 10.71 -11.84
C ASN A 81 1.78 9.45 -10.99
N VAL A 82 2.30 9.58 -9.77
CA VAL A 82 2.39 8.45 -8.82
C VAL A 82 0.99 7.93 -8.48
N THR A 83 0.06 8.82 -8.11
CA THR A 83 -1.32 8.47 -7.76
C THR A 83 -2.04 7.80 -8.93
N LYS A 84 -1.91 8.38 -10.12
CA LYS A 84 -2.52 7.88 -11.34
C LYS A 84 -1.95 6.52 -11.75
N PHE A 85 -0.64 6.34 -11.69
CA PHE A 85 0.01 5.10 -12.12
C PHE A 85 -0.24 3.96 -11.13
N LEU A 86 -0.14 4.24 -9.83
CA LEU A 86 -0.34 3.24 -8.78
C LEU A 86 -1.82 2.95 -8.50
N GLY A 87 -2.74 3.68 -9.15
CA GLY A 87 -4.16 3.55 -8.91
C GLY A 87 -4.50 3.84 -7.44
N ILE A 88 -3.83 4.83 -6.84
CA ILE A 88 -4.09 5.20 -5.46
C ILE A 88 -5.45 5.89 -5.42
N ALA A 89 -6.38 5.29 -4.67
CA ALA A 89 -7.68 5.90 -4.50
C ALA A 89 -7.53 7.11 -3.57
N SER A 90 -8.26 8.17 -3.88
CA SER A 90 -8.29 9.32 -2.97
C SER A 90 -8.87 8.90 -1.63
N GLU A 91 -8.43 9.57 -0.56
CA GLU A 91 -8.95 9.34 0.79
C GLU A 91 -10.48 9.46 0.85
N GLN A 92 -11.05 10.42 0.11
CA GLN A 92 -12.52 10.54 0.00
C GLN A 92 -13.18 9.31 -0.62
N THR A 93 -12.53 8.65 -1.58
CA THR A 93 -13.04 7.41 -2.19
C THR A 93 -13.00 6.26 -1.19
N ILE A 94 -11.97 6.20 -0.34
CA ILE A 94 -11.87 5.22 0.74
C ILE A 94 -12.99 5.46 1.77
N ILE A 95 -13.23 6.71 2.17
CA ILE A 95 -14.30 7.09 3.09
C ILE A 95 -15.67 6.69 2.53
N ASN A 96 -15.97 7.08 1.29
CA ASN A 96 -17.25 6.74 0.65
C ASN A 96 -17.46 5.22 0.57
N PHE A 97 -16.42 4.47 0.23
CA PHE A 97 -16.47 3.01 0.18
C PHE A 97 -16.78 2.41 1.56
N ILE A 98 -16.15 2.92 2.63
CA ILE A 98 -16.43 2.50 4.01
C ILE A 98 -17.86 2.86 4.40
N ASP A 99 -18.34 4.06 4.07
CA ASP A 99 -19.72 4.49 4.36
C ASP A 99 -20.75 3.56 3.69
N HIS A 100 -20.51 3.17 2.43
CA HIS A 100 -21.37 2.22 1.73
C HIS A 100 -21.39 0.82 2.35
N ILE A 101 -20.27 0.38 2.94
CA ILE A 101 -20.22 -0.85 3.75
C ILE A 101 -21.06 -0.69 5.01
N VAL A 102 -20.88 0.41 5.75
CA VAL A 102 -21.60 0.68 7.00
C VAL A 102 -23.11 0.74 6.76
N ASP A 103 -23.54 1.37 5.66
CA ASP A 103 -24.94 1.52 5.28
C ASP A 103 -25.58 0.25 4.67
N LYS A 104 -24.83 -0.86 4.55
CA LYS A 104 -25.26 -2.12 3.92
C LYS A 104 -25.81 -1.94 2.49
N ASN A 105 -25.34 -0.92 1.77
CA ASN A 105 -25.86 -0.63 0.43
C ASN A 105 -25.05 -1.37 -0.65
N SER A 106 -25.38 -2.63 -0.89
CA SER A 106 -24.67 -3.48 -1.84
C SER A 106 -24.68 -2.92 -3.28
N ASP A 107 -25.78 -2.28 -3.71
CA ASP A 107 -25.89 -1.72 -5.06
C ASP A 107 -24.91 -0.55 -5.29
N LEU A 108 -24.76 0.33 -4.30
CA LEU A 108 -23.80 1.43 -4.38
C LEU A 108 -22.36 0.92 -4.26
N LEU A 109 -22.12 -0.07 -3.40
CA LEU A 109 -20.80 -0.69 -3.24
C LEU A 109 -20.29 -1.30 -4.55
N PHE A 110 -21.13 -2.08 -5.25
CA PHE A 110 -20.75 -2.68 -6.53
C PHE A 110 -20.55 -1.64 -7.63
N LYS A 111 -21.33 -0.54 -7.63
CA LYS A 111 -21.12 0.58 -8.56
C LYS A 111 -19.79 1.28 -8.32
N GLU A 112 -19.41 1.47 -7.06
CA GLU A 112 -18.14 2.10 -6.71
C GLU A 112 -16.95 1.21 -7.09
N ILE A 113 -17.02 -0.10 -6.82
CA ILE A 113 -16.01 -1.08 -7.29
C ILE A 113 -15.90 -1.05 -8.81
N ALA A 114 -17.02 -1.06 -9.55
CA ALA A 114 -16.99 -0.99 -11.00
C ALA A 114 -16.31 0.29 -11.50
N LYS A 115 -16.59 1.43 -10.87
CA LYS A 115 -15.95 2.71 -11.18
C LYS A 115 -14.44 2.68 -10.93
N LEU A 116 -13.99 2.08 -9.82
CA LEU A 116 -12.57 1.91 -9.52
C LEU A 116 -11.86 1.06 -10.57
N VAL A 117 -12.49 -0.04 -10.99
CA VAL A 117 -11.96 -0.92 -12.04
C VAL A 117 -11.86 -0.18 -13.38
N ASP A 118 -12.89 0.58 -13.76
CA ASP A 118 -12.89 1.40 -14.99
C ASP A 118 -11.81 2.48 -14.98
N GLN A 119 -11.43 2.97 -13.80
CA GLN A 119 -10.34 3.92 -13.61
C GLN A 119 -8.94 3.26 -13.61
N GLY A 120 -8.87 1.94 -13.71
CA GLY A 120 -7.62 1.17 -13.70
C GLY A 120 -7.01 1.01 -12.31
N VAL A 121 -7.80 1.20 -11.24
CA VAL A 121 -7.35 1.00 -9.86
C VAL A 121 -7.13 -0.49 -9.60
N ASP A 122 -5.96 -0.84 -9.07
CA ASP A 122 -5.70 -2.19 -8.58
C ASP A 122 -6.50 -2.45 -7.30
N LEU A 123 -7.46 -3.37 -7.35
CA LEU A 123 -8.34 -3.67 -6.22
C LEU A 123 -7.61 -4.29 -5.02
N GLN A 124 -6.49 -5.00 -5.23
CA GLN A 124 -5.70 -5.53 -4.11
C GLN A 124 -4.99 -4.38 -3.39
N HIS A 125 -4.45 -3.44 -4.16
CA HIS A 125 -3.83 -2.24 -3.62
C HIS A 125 -4.87 -1.35 -2.93
N PHE A 126 -6.06 -1.19 -3.50
CA PHE A 126 -7.18 -0.47 -2.88
C PHE A 126 -7.60 -1.11 -1.54
N ALA A 127 -7.76 -2.44 -1.49
CA ALA A 127 -8.09 -3.13 -0.25
C ALA A 127 -7.03 -2.89 0.84
N LYS A 128 -5.74 -2.88 0.48
CA LYS A 128 -4.68 -2.50 1.41
C LYS A 128 -4.78 -1.05 1.88
N GLN A 129 -5.09 -0.12 0.99
CA GLN A 129 -5.27 1.29 1.37
C GLN A 129 -6.43 1.46 2.36
N VAL A 130 -7.54 0.75 2.16
CA VAL A 130 -8.67 0.72 3.11
C VAL A 130 -8.21 0.19 4.47
N LEU A 131 -7.46 -0.91 4.51
CA LEU A 131 -6.91 -1.45 5.76
C LEU A 131 -5.97 -0.46 6.45
N MET A 132 -5.06 0.16 5.72
CA MET A 132 -4.15 1.17 6.26
C MET A 132 -4.90 2.40 6.80
N PHE A 133 -5.97 2.82 6.12
CA PHE A 133 -6.82 3.92 6.56
C PHE A 133 -7.54 3.56 7.87
N LEU A 134 -8.08 2.34 7.97
CA LEU A 134 -8.71 1.84 9.20
C LEU A 134 -7.71 1.74 10.35
N ASP A 135 -6.50 1.22 10.12
CA ASP A 135 -5.44 1.12 11.12
C ASP A 135 -5.01 2.50 11.64
N ALA A 136 -4.90 3.50 10.75
CA ALA A 136 -4.53 4.86 11.10
C ALA A 136 -5.60 5.57 11.94
N HIS A 137 -6.88 5.30 11.66
CA HIS A 137 -8.03 5.94 12.34
C HIS A 137 -8.67 5.08 13.44
N LEU A 138 -8.07 3.92 13.74
CA LEU A 138 -8.60 2.92 14.68
C LEU A 138 -8.80 3.51 16.09
N PHE A 139 -7.96 4.47 16.48
CA PHE A 139 -8.02 5.13 17.77
C PHE A 139 -8.92 6.38 17.79
N ASP A 140 -9.24 6.95 16.63
CA ASP A 140 -9.95 8.23 16.53
C ASP A 140 -11.48 8.06 16.44
N ASN A 141 -11.97 6.88 16.03
CA ASN A 141 -13.39 6.65 15.78
C ASN A 141 -13.86 5.25 16.22
N ILE A 142 -13.92 5.05 17.54
CA ILE A 142 -14.36 3.80 18.19
C ILE A 142 -15.77 3.37 17.73
N ASP A 143 -16.67 4.32 17.47
CA ASP A 143 -18.04 4.03 17.01
C ASP A 143 -18.09 3.41 15.60
N LEU A 144 -17.18 3.81 14.70
CA LEU A 144 -17.07 3.22 13.37
C LEU A 144 -16.58 1.77 13.45
N TYR A 145 -15.58 1.52 14.32
CA TYR A 145 -15.06 0.18 14.57
C TYR A 145 -16.12 -0.76 15.13
N LEU A 146 -16.91 -0.30 16.12
CA LEU A 146 -18.00 -1.08 16.69
C LEU A 146 -19.01 -1.49 15.62
N LYS A 147 -19.45 -0.54 14.78
CA LYS A 147 -20.37 -0.82 13.66
C LYS A 147 -19.79 -1.83 12.67
N ILE A 148 -18.54 -1.65 12.24
CA ILE A 148 -17.90 -2.57 11.29
C ILE A 148 -17.75 -3.97 11.92
N SER A 149 -17.36 -4.06 13.19
CA SER A 149 -17.18 -5.32 13.91
C SER A 149 -18.50 -6.09 14.12
N GLU A 150 -19.59 -5.39 14.41
CA GLU A 150 -20.92 -5.98 14.51
C GLU A 150 -21.34 -6.59 13.17
N GLN A 151 -21.05 -5.91 12.06
CA GLN A 151 -21.40 -6.42 10.73
C GLN A 151 -20.57 -7.64 10.31
N PHE A 152 -19.26 -7.66 10.59
CA PHE A 152 -18.45 -8.85 10.36
C PHE A 152 -18.89 -10.02 11.24
N GLY A 153 -19.39 -9.75 12.45
CA GLY A 153 -19.99 -10.74 13.34
C GLY A 153 -21.25 -11.38 12.77
N GLU A 154 -22.14 -10.59 12.15
CA GLU A 154 -23.37 -11.09 11.50
C GLU A 154 -23.10 -11.94 10.25
N ILE A 155 -22.01 -11.69 9.53
CA ILE A 155 -21.64 -12.44 8.31
C ILE A 155 -20.98 -13.79 8.63
N LEU A 156 -20.34 -13.91 9.80
CA LEU A 156 -19.64 -15.12 10.26
C LEU A 156 -20.52 -16.06 11.10
N SER A 157 -21.73 -15.65 11.45
CA SER A 157 -22.77 -16.48 12.09
C SER A 157 -23.75 -17.05 11.08
#